data_AF-A0A1H7L7X3-F1
#
_entry.id   AF-A0A1H7L7X3-F1
#
_cell.length_a   1.000
_cell.length_b   1.000
_cell.length_c   1.000
_cell.angle_alpha   90.00
_cell.angle_beta   90.00
_cell.angle_gamma   90.00
#
_symmetry.space_group_name_H-M   'P 1'
#
loop_
_entity.id
_entity.type
_entity.pdbx_description
1 polymer ?
#
loop_
_entity_poly.entity_id
_entity_poly.type
_entity_poly.pdbx_seq_one_letter_code
_entity_poly.pdbx_strand_id
1 'polypeptide(L)'
;MQRIRLASELTLLDAADCIGISQRALARIEAGRSVGTVHLFKVLKEFGLAMLIMSKTDAEDALQAIGHTVNWLEITAKQSATRTTGTKPVPIPERTTPTLFVDYDGTLHAGHAYIDDEAQLTLDSGRPLFEFAPILTEILQPYPTVEIVLTTSWLQRLPTERVIAYLPPDLARRVVDTTRDMKPRFSYLQSGSGRTDVIASYAQGKGLRNWMALDDSVFDAHIFGRELISNFVLLDSALGISDEKALERLRRWLTGIDDRRTGAGQ
;
A
#
# COMPACT_ATOMS: atom_id res chain seq x y z
N MET A 1 -13.37 25.92 9.62
CA MET A 1 -14.16 26.77 8.70
C MET A 1 -15.66 26.70 8.96
N GLN A 2 -16.33 25.56 8.72
CA GLN A 2 -17.79 25.41 8.93
C GLN A 2 -18.25 25.83 10.33
N ARG A 3 -17.50 25.43 11.37
CA ARG A 3 -17.78 25.85 12.76
C ARG A 3 -17.71 27.37 12.97
N ILE A 4 -16.76 28.05 12.32
CA ILE A 4 -16.57 29.50 12.44
C ILE A 4 -17.73 30.22 11.73
N ARG A 5 -18.08 29.80 10.51
CA ARG A 5 -19.22 30.39 9.77
C ARG A 5 -20.54 30.23 10.53
N LEU A 6 -20.81 29.04 11.07
CA LEU A 6 -22.02 28.78 11.86
C LEU A 6 -22.06 29.59 13.16
N ALA A 7 -20.91 29.78 13.82
CA ALA A 7 -20.81 30.64 14.99
C ALA A 7 -21.02 32.13 14.68
N SER A 8 -20.82 32.55 13.43
CA SER A 8 -21.08 33.91 12.94
C SER A 8 -22.46 34.05 12.28
N GLU A 9 -23.35 33.04 12.38
CA GLU A 9 -24.72 33.04 11.83
C GLU A 9 -24.82 33.29 10.31
N LEU A 10 -23.71 33.16 9.56
CA LEU A 10 -23.69 33.40 8.13
C LEU A 10 -24.22 32.19 7.35
N THR A 11 -25.11 32.45 6.39
CA THR A 11 -25.49 31.42 5.43
C THR A 11 -24.30 31.07 4.53
N LEU A 12 -24.35 29.90 3.90
CA LEU A 12 -23.29 29.48 2.99
C LEU A 12 -23.20 30.39 1.76
N LEU A 13 -24.31 31.03 1.36
CA LEU A 13 -24.32 31.97 0.25
C LEU A 13 -23.67 33.29 0.66
N ASP A 14 -24.08 33.87 1.79
CA ASP A 14 -23.51 35.13 2.31
C ASP A 14 -21.99 35.02 2.52
N ALA A 15 -21.55 33.92 3.12
CA ALA A 15 -20.13 33.68 3.32
C ALA A 15 -19.37 33.51 2.00
N ALA A 16 -19.97 32.89 0.98
CA ALA A 16 -19.32 32.72 -0.32
C ALA A 16 -19.15 34.05 -1.06
N ASP A 17 -20.18 34.90 -1.00
CA ASP A 17 -20.17 36.24 -1.58
C ASP A 17 -19.15 37.14 -0.88
N CYS A 18 -19.08 37.11 0.46
CA CYS A 18 -18.06 37.84 1.22
C CYS A 18 -16.62 37.46 0.83
N ILE A 19 -16.36 36.18 0.54
CA ILE A 19 -15.03 35.68 0.18
C ILE A 19 -14.72 35.86 -1.32
N GLY A 20 -15.72 36.18 -2.14
CA GLY A 20 -15.58 36.31 -3.58
C GLY A 20 -15.28 34.97 -4.27
N ILE A 21 -15.97 33.90 -3.83
CA ILE A 21 -15.92 32.57 -4.43
C ILE A 21 -17.34 32.00 -4.60
N SER A 22 -17.53 31.01 -5.47
CA SER A 22 -18.86 30.39 -5.61
C SER A 22 -19.27 29.63 -4.34
N GLN A 23 -20.57 29.65 -4.02
CA GLN A 23 -21.15 28.83 -2.95
C GLN A 23 -20.78 27.35 -3.09
N ARG A 24 -20.67 26.85 -4.32
CA ARG A 24 -20.23 25.48 -4.62
C ARG A 24 -18.76 25.24 -4.23
N ALA A 25 -17.88 26.20 -4.45
CA ALA A 25 -16.47 26.11 -4.03
C ALA A 25 -16.37 26.11 -2.50
N LEU A 26 -17.10 27.01 -1.84
CA LEU A 26 -17.16 27.06 -0.37
C LEU A 26 -17.71 25.77 0.23
N ALA A 27 -18.80 25.24 -0.30
CA ALA A 27 -19.40 23.96 0.09
C ALA A 27 -18.43 22.77 -0.08
N ARG A 28 -17.58 22.81 -1.11
CA ARG A 28 -16.54 21.79 -1.32
C ARG A 28 -15.46 21.87 -0.25
N ILE A 29 -15.02 23.07 0.11
CA ILE A 29 -14.00 23.28 1.15
C ILE A 29 -14.53 22.83 2.52
N GLU A 30 -15.76 23.19 2.89
CA GLU A 30 -16.36 22.74 4.15
C GLU A 30 -16.53 21.21 4.20
N ALA A 31 -16.79 20.58 3.06
CA ALA A 31 -16.91 19.12 2.93
C ALA A 31 -15.57 18.39 2.73
N GLY A 32 -14.42 19.08 2.82
CA GLY A 32 -13.09 18.47 2.64
C GLY A 32 -12.79 17.99 1.22
N ARG A 33 -13.47 18.53 0.21
CA ARG A 33 -13.30 18.18 -1.21
C ARG A 33 -12.31 19.11 -1.89
N SER A 34 -11.59 18.59 -2.89
CA SER A 34 -10.62 19.36 -3.68
C SER A 34 -11.21 20.63 -4.28
N VAL A 35 -10.46 21.73 -4.22
CA VAL A 35 -10.74 23.02 -4.87
C VAL A 35 -9.47 23.57 -5.50
N GLY A 36 -9.62 24.44 -6.49
CA GLY A 36 -8.47 25.12 -7.10
C GLY A 36 -7.73 26.00 -6.08
N THR A 37 -6.40 26.00 -6.15
CA THR A 37 -5.49 26.67 -5.22
C THR A 37 -5.81 28.15 -5.00
N VAL A 38 -6.25 28.86 -6.04
CA VAL A 38 -6.67 30.26 -5.95
C VAL A 38 -7.86 30.47 -5.00
N HIS A 39 -8.85 29.58 -5.04
CA HIS A 39 -10.03 29.66 -4.17
C HIS A 39 -9.68 29.32 -2.72
N LEU A 40 -8.77 28.35 -2.54
CA LEU A 40 -8.27 27.98 -1.22
C LEU A 40 -7.54 29.15 -0.55
N PHE A 41 -6.64 29.84 -1.27
CA PHE A 41 -5.93 30.99 -0.74
C PHE A 41 -6.84 32.18 -0.43
N LYS A 42 -7.87 32.44 -1.25
CA LYS A 42 -8.89 33.46 -0.94
C LYS A 42 -9.58 33.16 0.40
N VAL A 43 -10.03 31.92 0.59
CA VAL A 43 -10.68 31.50 1.84
C VAL A 43 -9.74 31.63 3.04
N LEU A 44 -8.50 31.16 2.92
CA LEU A 44 -7.53 31.26 4.01
C LEU A 44 -7.28 32.71 4.41
N LYS A 45 -7.08 33.59 3.42
CA LYS A 45 -6.87 35.03 3.62
C LYS A 45 -8.04 35.68 4.38
N GLU A 46 -9.28 35.48 3.92
CA GLU A 46 -10.46 36.13 4.52
C GLU A 46 -10.78 35.62 5.93
N PHE A 47 -10.29 34.43 6.30
CA PHE A 47 -10.40 33.90 7.66
C PHE A 47 -9.16 34.16 8.53
N GLY A 48 -8.18 34.92 8.03
CA GLY A 48 -6.93 35.21 8.76
C GLY A 48 -6.05 33.98 9.01
N LEU A 49 -6.19 32.95 8.17
CA LEU A 49 -5.46 31.68 8.27
C LEU A 49 -4.26 31.67 7.34
N ALA A 50 -3.15 31.11 7.81
CA ALA A 50 -1.96 30.83 7.00
C ALA A 50 -1.88 29.34 6.66
N MET A 51 -1.38 29.01 5.46
CA MET A 51 -1.07 27.64 5.06
C MET A 51 0.43 27.39 5.22
N LEU A 52 0.77 26.33 5.93
CA LEU A 52 2.12 25.77 5.97
C LEU A 52 2.19 24.57 5.03
N ILE A 53 3.21 24.54 4.16
CA ILE A 53 3.53 23.39 3.32
C ILE A 53 4.79 22.76 3.91
N MET A 54 4.69 21.50 4.33
CA MET A 54 5.76 20.75 4.97
C MET A 54 5.74 19.30 4.51
N SER A 55 6.80 18.54 4.83
CA SER A 55 6.84 17.11 4.53
C SER A 55 5.74 16.38 5.31
N LYS A 56 5.36 15.19 4.83
CA LYS A 56 4.33 14.38 5.49
C LYS A 56 4.73 14.01 6.92
N THR A 57 6.02 13.70 7.13
CA THR A 57 6.60 13.38 8.43
C THR A 57 6.51 14.57 9.38
N ASP A 58 6.94 15.76 8.94
CA ASP A 58 6.85 16.98 9.76
C ASP A 58 5.40 17.34 10.08
N ALA A 59 4.48 17.09 9.13
CA ALA A 59 3.05 17.30 9.36
C ALA A 59 2.49 16.33 10.40
N GLU A 60 2.87 15.05 10.37
CA GLU A 60 2.48 14.06 11.38
C GLU A 60 2.97 14.47 12.78
N ASP A 61 4.23 14.87 12.90
CA ASP A 61 4.81 15.33 14.15
C ASP A 61 4.11 16.60 14.67
N ALA A 62 3.88 17.57 13.79
CA ALA A 62 3.17 18.81 14.13
C ALA A 62 1.72 18.55 14.55
N LEU A 63 1.02 17.65 13.85
CA LEU A 63 -0.36 17.27 14.18
C LEU A 63 -0.43 16.52 15.51
N GLN A 64 0.50 15.60 15.76
CA GLN A 64 0.59 14.87 17.01
C GLN A 64 0.88 15.81 18.18
N ALA A 65 1.76 16.81 17.99
CA ALA A 65 2.08 17.82 18.99
C ALA A 65 0.86 18.65 19.42
N ILE A 66 -0.15 18.81 18.54
CA ILE A 66 -1.41 19.50 18.85
C ILE A 66 -2.56 18.53 19.18
N GLY A 67 -2.27 17.26 19.46
CA GLY A 67 -3.25 16.26 19.88
C GLY A 67 -4.14 15.71 18.75
N HIS A 68 -3.74 15.91 17.49
CA HIS A 68 -4.45 15.39 16.32
C HIS A 68 -3.67 14.22 15.70
N THR A 69 -4.34 13.10 15.47
CA THR A 69 -3.80 11.99 14.68
C THR A 69 -4.46 11.97 13.31
N VAL A 70 -3.66 11.81 12.26
CA VAL A 70 -4.17 11.77 10.88
C VAL A 70 -3.87 10.42 10.27
N ASN A 71 -4.94 9.71 9.91
CA ASN A 71 -4.85 8.52 9.08
C ASN A 71 -4.82 8.93 7.61
N TRP A 72 -3.62 9.03 7.05
CA TRP A 72 -3.43 9.48 5.69
C TRP A 72 -4.02 8.54 4.63
N LEU A 73 -4.11 7.23 4.91
CA LEU A 73 -4.78 6.25 4.04
C LEU A 73 -6.28 6.53 3.94
N GLU A 74 -6.92 6.85 5.06
CA GLU A 74 -8.34 7.20 5.06
C GLU A 74 -8.60 8.50 4.26
N ILE A 75 -7.76 9.52 4.44
CA ILE A 75 -7.87 10.78 3.70
C ILE A 75 -7.67 10.58 2.19
N THR A 76 -6.73 9.74 1.80
CA THR A 76 -6.45 9.48 0.38
C THR A 76 -7.45 8.53 -0.27
N ALA A 77 -8.03 7.60 0.48
CA ALA A 77 -9.20 6.84 0.07
C ALA A 77 -10.40 7.78 -0.16
N LYS A 78 -10.62 8.76 0.72
CA LYS A 78 -11.69 9.78 0.58
C LYS A 78 -11.46 10.72 -0.62
N GLN A 79 -10.22 11.13 -0.90
CA GLN A 79 -9.92 11.95 -2.07
C GLN A 79 -10.25 11.22 -3.38
N SER A 80 -9.98 9.92 -3.46
CA SER A 80 -10.31 9.07 -4.61
C SER A 80 -11.83 8.89 -4.79
N ALA A 81 -12.58 8.79 -3.68
CA ALA A 81 -14.04 8.72 -3.69
C ALA A 81 -14.72 10.00 -4.21
N THR A 82 -14.05 11.15 -4.17
CA THR A 82 -14.63 12.42 -4.69
C THR A 82 -14.69 12.48 -6.21
N ARG A 83 -14.11 11.49 -6.90
CA ARG A 83 -14.17 11.38 -8.36
C ARG A 83 -15.11 10.27 -8.82
N THR A 84 -16.23 10.07 -8.13
CA THR A 84 -17.40 9.45 -8.75
C THR A 84 -18.66 9.79 -7.96
N THR A 85 -19.73 10.00 -8.71
CA THR A 85 -21.12 10.04 -8.25
C THR A 85 -21.45 8.94 -7.24
N GLY A 86 -22.33 9.27 -6.30
CA GLY A 86 -22.56 8.51 -5.07
C GLY A 86 -22.81 7.01 -5.21
N THR A 87 -22.20 6.26 -4.30
CA THR A 87 -22.68 4.97 -3.82
C THR A 87 -22.13 4.82 -2.40
N LYS A 88 -22.93 4.36 -1.44
CA LYS A 88 -22.41 4.00 -0.11
C LYS A 88 -21.21 3.06 -0.29
N PRO A 89 -20.13 3.16 0.52
CA PRO A 89 -19.03 2.21 0.44
C PRO A 89 -19.62 0.81 0.57
N VAL A 90 -19.53 0.02 -0.50
CA VAL A 90 -19.87 -1.39 -0.44
C VAL A 90 -18.88 -2.02 0.53
N PRO A 91 -19.33 -2.70 1.60
CA PRO A 91 -18.42 -3.41 2.48
C PRO A 91 -17.58 -4.36 1.65
N ILE A 92 -16.26 -4.20 1.69
CA ILE A 92 -15.34 -5.12 1.02
C ILE A 92 -15.43 -6.44 1.79
N PRO A 93 -15.85 -7.55 1.18
CA PRO A 93 -15.92 -8.83 1.85
C PRO A 93 -14.53 -9.22 2.39
N GLU A 94 -14.49 -9.68 3.63
CA GLU A 94 -13.24 -10.13 4.22
C GLU A 94 -12.80 -11.46 3.60
N ARG A 95 -11.52 -11.53 3.23
CA ARG A 95 -10.87 -12.76 2.75
C ARG A 95 -9.90 -13.26 3.80
N THR A 96 -10.18 -14.45 4.32
CA THR A 96 -9.36 -15.11 5.35
C THR A 96 -8.32 -16.06 4.76
N THR A 97 -8.37 -16.35 3.46
CA THR A 97 -7.35 -17.16 2.78
C THR A 97 -5.96 -16.53 2.97
N PRO A 98 -4.98 -17.30 3.49
CA PRO A 98 -3.62 -16.81 3.67
C PRO A 98 -3.02 -16.38 2.33
N THR A 99 -2.54 -15.15 2.25
CA THR A 99 -1.98 -14.57 1.03
C THR A 99 -0.56 -14.09 1.26
N LEU A 100 0.39 -14.61 0.48
CA LEU A 100 1.78 -14.19 0.49
C LEU A 100 2.01 -13.23 -0.69
N PHE A 101 2.52 -12.03 -0.43
CA PHE A 101 3.07 -11.16 -1.48
C PHE A 101 4.55 -11.49 -1.65
N VAL A 102 4.98 -11.68 -2.90
CA VAL A 102 6.33 -12.19 -3.21
C VAL A 102 6.95 -11.37 -4.34
N ASP A 103 8.10 -10.75 -4.06
CA ASP A 103 9.04 -10.27 -5.08
C ASP A 103 10.01 -11.40 -5.49
N TYR A 104 10.78 -11.18 -6.56
CA TYR A 104 11.81 -12.08 -7.06
C TYR A 104 13.20 -11.56 -6.69
N ASP A 105 13.52 -10.35 -7.14
CA ASP A 105 14.79 -9.70 -6.88
C ASP A 105 14.96 -9.47 -5.37
N GLY A 106 16.16 -9.75 -4.86
CA GLY A 106 16.46 -9.68 -3.43
C GLY A 106 15.59 -10.57 -2.54
N THR A 107 14.81 -11.50 -3.11
CA THR A 107 13.80 -12.30 -2.39
C THR A 107 13.95 -13.79 -2.69
N LEU A 108 13.74 -14.20 -3.93
CA LEU A 108 13.88 -15.60 -4.38
C LEU A 108 15.26 -15.89 -4.97
N HIS A 109 16.08 -14.86 -5.17
CA HIS A 109 17.51 -14.93 -5.50
C HIS A 109 18.21 -13.69 -4.95
N ALA A 110 19.54 -13.75 -4.86
CA ALA A 110 20.32 -12.61 -4.43
C ALA A 110 20.49 -11.57 -5.56
N GLY A 111 20.35 -10.29 -5.19
CA GLY A 111 20.54 -9.17 -6.10
C GLY A 111 19.35 -8.92 -7.03
N HIS A 112 19.61 -8.13 -8.07
CA HIS A 112 18.59 -7.62 -8.97
C HIS A 112 18.79 -8.13 -10.39
N ALA A 113 17.68 -8.47 -11.05
CA ALA A 113 17.69 -8.81 -12.45
C ALA A 113 17.61 -7.57 -13.32
N TYR A 114 18.46 -7.55 -14.33
CA TYR A 114 18.32 -6.67 -15.48
C TYR A 114 17.60 -7.42 -16.60
N ILE A 115 16.54 -6.80 -17.13
CA ILE A 115 15.80 -7.28 -18.29
C ILE A 115 16.05 -6.30 -19.43
N ASP A 116 16.73 -6.77 -20.48
CA ASP A 116 16.97 -5.97 -21.69
C ASP A 116 15.73 -5.90 -22.60
N ASP A 117 15.85 -5.16 -23.70
CA ASP A 117 14.75 -4.95 -24.64
C ASP A 117 14.38 -6.24 -25.39
N GLU A 118 15.31 -7.19 -25.48
CA GLU A 118 15.13 -8.55 -26.00
C GLU A 118 14.56 -9.55 -24.97
N ALA A 119 14.19 -9.06 -23.78
CA ALA A 119 13.67 -9.85 -22.67
C ALA A 119 14.62 -10.98 -22.21
N GLN A 120 15.93 -10.78 -22.36
CA GLN A 120 16.96 -11.59 -21.71
C GLN A 120 17.19 -11.11 -20.28
N LEU A 121 17.56 -12.06 -19.43
CA LEU A 121 17.73 -11.84 -18.00
C LEU A 121 19.18 -12.04 -17.60
N THR A 122 19.71 -11.07 -16.86
CA THR A 122 21.02 -11.20 -16.19
C THR A 122 20.91 -10.72 -14.77
N LEU A 123 21.49 -11.44 -13.81
CA LEU A 123 21.60 -11.00 -12.43
C LEU A 123 22.90 -10.22 -12.23
N ASP A 124 22.81 -9.09 -11.52
CA ASP A 124 23.97 -8.31 -11.10
C ASP A 124 24.92 -9.09 -10.17
N SER A 125 24.37 -10.03 -9.40
CA SER A 125 25.08 -10.90 -8.48
C SER A 125 25.88 -12.01 -9.17
N GLY A 126 25.59 -12.31 -10.43
CA GLY A 126 26.13 -13.47 -11.15
C GLY A 126 25.68 -14.83 -10.60
N ARG A 127 24.73 -14.84 -9.65
CA ARG A 127 24.17 -16.07 -9.05
C ARG A 127 23.05 -16.65 -9.92
N PRO A 128 22.62 -17.90 -9.68
CA PRO A 128 21.49 -18.48 -10.39
C PRO A 128 20.17 -17.78 -10.04
N LEU A 129 19.32 -17.58 -11.05
CA LEU A 129 17.94 -17.14 -10.86
C LEU A 129 17.17 -18.13 -9.97
N PHE A 130 16.34 -17.60 -9.07
CA PHE A 130 15.47 -18.38 -8.18
C PHE A 130 16.19 -19.40 -7.28
N GLU A 131 17.48 -19.18 -6.94
CA GLU A 131 18.24 -20.10 -6.08
C GLU A 131 17.61 -20.33 -4.69
N PHE A 132 16.81 -19.39 -4.17
CA PHE A 132 16.11 -19.51 -2.90
C PHE A 132 14.65 -19.96 -3.05
N ALA A 133 14.11 -20.08 -4.27
CA ALA A 133 12.73 -20.53 -4.48
C ALA A 133 12.44 -21.95 -3.95
N PRO A 134 13.38 -22.92 -3.98
CA PRO A 134 13.18 -24.22 -3.33
C PRO A 134 12.87 -24.12 -1.83
N ILE A 135 13.47 -23.15 -1.13
CA ILE A 135 13.24 -22.92 0.31
C ILE A 135 11.77 -22.54 0.55
N LEU A 136 11.24 -21.59 -0.23
CA LEU A 136 9.84 -21.20 -0.12
C LEU A 136 8.91 -22.37 -0.49
N THR A 137 9.27 -23.16 -1.51
CA THR A 137 8.51 -24.35 -1.92
C THR A 137 8.36 -25.36 -0.78
N GLU A 138 9.48 -25.68 -0.11
CA GLU A 138 9.51 -26.60 1.02
C GLU A 138 8.68 -26.08 2.20
N ILE A 139 8.86 -24.82 2.57
CA ILE A 139 8.14 -24.20 3.70
C ILE A 139 6.63 -24.16 3.48
N LEU A 140 6.18 -23.93 2.24
CA LEU A 140 4.76 -23.88 1.91
C LEU A 140 4.14 -25.26 1.67
N GLN A 141 4.93 -26.33 1.61
CA GLN A 141 4.43 -27.69 1.35
C GLN A 141 3.33 -28.12 2.35
N PRO A 142 3.46 -27.89 3.68
CA PRO A 142 2.41 -28.21 4.65
C PRO A 142 1.19 -27.29 4.59
N TYR A 143 1.26 -26.17 3.86
CA TYR A 143 0.24 -25.12 3.84
C TYR A 143 -0.34 -24.93 2.42
N PRO A 144 -1.10 -25.90 1.88
CA PRO A 144 -1.56 -25.88 0.49
C PRO A 144 -2.54 -24.75 0.18
N THR A 145 -3.18 -24.15 1.18
CA THR A 145 -4.15 -23.05 1.02
C THR A 145 -3.52 -21.66 0.90
N VAL A 146 -2.21 -21.55 1.05
CA VAL A 146 -1.52 -20.26 0.90
C VAL A 146 -1.52 -19.87 -0.57
N GLU A 147 -2.16 -18.75 -0.85
CA GLU A 147 -2.17 -18.07 -2.15
C GLU A 147 -0.94 -17.16 -2.28
N ILE A 148 -0.47 -16.94 -3.52
CA ILE A 148 0.61 -16.01 -3.84
C ILE A 148 0.07 -14.88 -4.72
N VAL A 149 0.43 -13.64 -4.37
CA VAL A 149 0.28 -12.47 -5.23
C VAL A 149 1.67 -11.96 -5.58
N LEU A 150 1.98 -11.88 -6.88
CA LEU A 150 3.30 -11.41 -7.30
C LEU A 150 3.38 -9.89 -7.26
N THR A 151 4.42 -9.38 -6.60
CA THR A 151 4.71 -7.95 -6.48
C THR A 151 5.93 -7.53 -7.26
N THR A 152 6.51 -8.40 -8.09
CA THR A 152 7.81 -8.14 -8.72
C THR A 152 7.83 -7.03 -9.78
N SER A 153 8.97 -6.33 -9.88
CA SER A 153 9.25 -5.31 -10.91
C SER A 153 9.25 -5.89 -12.33
N TRP A 154 9.48 -7.20 -12.49
CA TRP A 154 9.54 -7.89 -13.78
C TRP A 154 8.22 -7.75 -14.57
N LEU A 155 7.09 -7.59 -13.88
CA LEU A 155 5.77 -7.37 -14.48
C LEU A 155 5.68 -6.09 -15.34
N GLN A 156 6.64 -5.16 -15.18
CA GLN A 156 6.73 -3.95 -16.00
C GLN A 156 7.38 -4.21 -17.36
N ARG A 157 8.17 -5.28 -17.49
CA ARG A 157 8.95 -5.60 -18.70
C ARG A 157 8.49 -6.88 -19.39
N LEU A 158 7.88 -7.80 -18.65
CA LEU A 158 7.49 -9.12 -19.15
C LEU A 158 5.97 -9.36 -19.06
N PRO A 159 5.40 -10.19 -19.96
CA PRO A 159 4.04 -10.71 -19.81
C PRO A 159 3.88 -11.51 -18.51
N THR A 160 2.71 -11.43 -17.88
CA THR A 160 2.44 -12.03 -16.57
C THR A 160 2.66 -13.54 -16.59
N GLU A 161 2.23 -14.20 -17.66
CA GLU A 161 2.37 -15.65 -17.86
C GLU A 161 3.84 -16.06 -17.89
N ARG A 162 4.69 -15.23 -18.52
CA ARG A 162 6.13 -15.47 -18.59
C ARG A 162 6.79 -15.28 -17.22
N VAL A 163 6.39 -14.25 -16.46
CA VAL A 163 6.86 -14.04 -15.08
C VAL A 163 6.53 -15.25 -14.21
N ILE A 164 5.28 -15.72 -14.25
CA ILE A 164 4.82 -16.90 -13.50
C ILE A 164 5.59 -18.16 -13.92
N ALA A 165 5.86 -18.33 -15.23
CA ALA A 165 6.56 -19.50 -15.75
C ALA A 165 8.02 -19.63 -15.28
N TYR A 166 8.63 -18.57 -14.74
CA TYR A 166 9.95 -18.67 -14.12
C TYR A 166 9.93 -19.34 -12.74
N LEU A 167 8.78 -19.36 -12.05
CA LEU A 167 8.68 -20.01 -10.75
C LEU A 167 8.73 -21.54 -10.87
N PRO A 168 9.25 -22.23 -9.84
CA PRO A 168 9.00 -23.66 -9.67
C PRO A 168 7.49 -23.97 -9.75
N PRO A 169 7.07 -25.09 -10.38
CA PRO A 169 5.65 -25.40 -10.60
C PRO A 169 4.78 -25.37 -9.34
N ASP A 170 5.34 -25.73 -8.18
CA ASP A 170 4.65 -25.70 -6.89
C ASP A 170 4.32 -24.30 -6.39
N LEU A 171 5.16 -23.30 -6.71
CA LEU A 171 4.88 -21.89 -6.42
C LEU A 171 4.00 -21.28 -7.51
N ALA A 172 4.28 -21.57 -8.78
CA ALA A 172 3.52 -21.05 -9.91
C ALA A 172 2.01 -21.36 -9.79
N ARG A 173 1.65 -22.59 -9.38
CA ARG A 173 0.25 -23.00 -9.18
C ARG A 173 -0.46 -22.27 -8.04
N ARG A 174 0.27 -21.63 -7.13
CA ARG A 174 -0.30 -20.85 -6.01
C ARG A 174 -0.53 -19.39 -6.38
N VAL A 175 -0.01 -18.93 -7.53
CA VAL A 175 -0.20 -17.55 -7.97
C VAL A 175 -1.65 -17.32 -8.38
N VAL A 176 -2.34 -16.43 -7.67
CA VAL A 176 -3.76 -16.11 -7.93
C VAL A 176 -3.97 -14.72 -8.53
N ASP A 177 -3.01 -13.81 -8.34
CA ASP A 177 -3.08 -12.44 -8.85
C ASP A 177 -1.68 -11.81 -8.90
N THR A 178 -1.58 -10.60 -9.45
CA THR A 178 -0.37 -9.78 -9.43
C THR A 178 -0.70 -8.32 -9.14
N THR A 179 0.28 -7.52 -8.75
CA THR A 179 0.09 -6.07 -8.59
C THR A 179 0.41 -5.26 -9.86
N ARG A 180 0.46 -5.90 -11.04
CA ARG A 180 0.87 -5.28 -12.32
C ARG A 180 0.10 -3.99 -12.64
N ASP A 181 -1.21 -4.01 -12.44
CA ASP A 181 -2.10 -2.90 -12.82
C ASP A 181 -2.22 -1.83 -11.73
N MET A 182 -1.49 -1.98 -10.63
CA MET A 182 -1.47 -1.01 -9.54
C MET A 182 -0.28 -0.07 -9.69
N LYS A 183 -0.55 1.22 -9.49
CA LYS A 183 0.47 2.26 -9.51
C LYS A 183 0.56 2.89 -8.12
N PRO A 184 1.77 3.01 -7.55
CA PRO A 184 1.93 3.72 -6.30
C PRO A 184 1.55 5.19 -6.50
N ARG A 185 1.11 5.84 -5.43
CA ARG A 185 0.94 7.29 -5.47
C ARG A 185 2.30 7.95 -5.59
N PHE A 186 2.37 9.02 -6.37
CA PHE A 186 3.62 9.70 -6.71
C PHE A 186 4.44 10.11 -5.49
N SER A 187 3.79 10.54 -4.39
CA SER A 187 4.48 10.89 -3.14
C SER A 187 5.23 9.71 -2.52
N TYR A 188 4.68 8.50 -2.56
CA TYR A 188 5.33 7.31 -2.01
C TYR A 188 6.39 6.76 -2.96
N LEU A 189 6.20 6.95 -4.27
CA LEU A 189 7.26 6.68 -5.24
C LEU A 189 8.50 7.56 -4.95
N GLN A 190 8.30 8.84 -4.65
CA GLN A 190 9.40 9.75 -4.32
C GLN A 190 10.09 9.43 -3.00
N SER A 191 9.34 8.95 -1.99
CA SER A 191 9.92 8.57 -0.70
C SER A 191 10.51 7.16 -0.67
N GLY A 192 10.39 6.38 -1.77
CA GLY A 192 10.87 4.99 -1.82
C GLY A 192 9.91 3.96 -1.20
N SER A 193 8.75 4.36 -0.68
CA SER A 193 7.74 3.47 -0.08
C SER A 193 6.61 3.08 -1.04
N GLY A 194 6.84 3.26 -2.35
CA GLY A 194 5.87 2.93 -3.39
C GLY A 194 5.48 1.44 -3.41
N ARG A 195 6.44 0.53 -3.17
CA ARG A 195 6.15 -0.91 -3.07
C ARG A 195 5.16 -1.20 -1.94
N THR A 196 5.45 -0.67 -0.76
CA THR A 196 4.62 -0.78 0.45
C THR A 196 3.22 -0.21 0.21
N ASP A 197 3.10 0.94 -0.47
CA ASP A 197 1.81 1.55 -0.85
C ASP A 197 0.96 0.62 -1.72
N VAL A 198 1.57 0.02 -2.75
CA VAL A 198 0.89 -0.90 -3.67
C VAL A 198 0.37 -2.12 -2.92
N ILE A 199 1.21 -2.75 -2.09
CA ILE A 199 0.84 -3.95 -1.34
C ILE A 199 -0.28 -3.64 -0.32
N ALA A 200 -0.13 -2.58 0.47
CA ALA A 200 -1.12 -2.18 1.46
C ALA A 200 -2.47 -1.85 0.81
N SER A 201 -2.44 -1.13 -0.32
CA SER A 201 -3.64 -0.77 -1.08
C SER A 201 -4.32 -2.00 -1.69
N TYR A 202 -3.55 -2.96 -2.21
CA TYR A 202 -4.09 -4.23 -2.71
C TYR A 202 -4.78 -4.99 -1.59
N ALA A 203 -4.08 -5.19 -0.47
CA ALA A 203 -4.58 -5.98 0.66
C ALA A 203 -5.87 -5.39 1.23
N GLN A 204 -5.92 -4.06 1.40
CA GLN A 204 -7.12 -3.35 1.82
C GLN A 204 -8.26 -3.48 0.80
N GLY A 205 -7.96 -3.27 -0.49
CA GLY A 205 -8.96 -3.33 -1.57
C GLY A 205 -9.57 -4.71 -1.78
N LYS A 206 -8.83 -5.78 -1.47
CA LYS A 206 -9.29 -7.18 -1.53
C LYS A 206 -9.79 -7.71 -0.18
N GLY A 207 -9.79 -6.90 0.88
CA GLY A 207 -10.26 -7.28 2.21
C GLY A 207 -9.43 -8.38 2.87
N LEU A 208 -8.13 -8.48 2.59
CA LEU A 208 -7.28 -9.54 3.10
C LEU A 208 -7.07 -9.41 4.62
N ARG A 209 -7.29 -10.50 5.35
CA ARG A 209 -7.08 -10.57 6.81
C ARG A 209 -5.78 -11.25 7.21
N ASN A 210 -5.35 -12.25 6.46
CA ASN A 210 -4.16 -13.04 6.74
C ASN A 210 -3.17 -12.90 5.59
N TRP A 211 -2.31 -11.87 5.64
CA TRP A 211 -1.33 -11.66 4.59
C TRP A 211 0.05 -11.27 5.14
N MET A 212 1.07 -11.56 4.35
CA MET A 212 2.47 -11.21 4.62
C MET A 212 3.18 -10.91 3.30
N ALA A 213 4.07 -9.92 3.29
CA ALA A 213 4.90 -9.57 2.14
C ALA A 213 6.37 -9.91 2.41
N LEU A 214 6.99 -10.59 1.46
CA LEU A 214 8.42 -10.92 1.43
C LEU A 214 9.04 -10.13 0.27
N ASP A 215 9.83 -9.12 0.59
CA ASP A 215 10.32 -8.15 -0.38
C ASP A 215 11.52 -7.38 0.22
N ASP A 216 12.55 -7.07 -0.56
CA ASP A 216 13.72 -6.30 -0.13
C ASP A 216 13.51 -4.77 -0.23
N SER A 217 12.36 -4.35 -0.75
CA SER A 217 12.02 -2.95 -1.06
C SER A 217 10.77 -2.40 -0.34
N VAL A 218 10.28 -3.11 0.69
CA VAL A 218 9.10 -2.70 1.48
C VAL A 218 9.44 -1.80 2.66
N PHE A 219 9.84 -0.57 2.36
CA PHE A 219 10.20 0.44 3.36
C PHE A 219 8.97 1.17 3.95
N ASP A 220 9.18 1.80 5.11
CA ASP A 220 8.24 2.70 5.77
C ASP A 220 6.83 2.16 6.03
N ALA A 221 6.67 0.84 6.27
CA ALA A 221 5.38 0.23 6.58
C ALA A 221 4.57 0.97 7.68
N HIS A 222 5.25 1.60 8.63
CA HIS A 222 4.64 2.37 9.71
C HIS A 222 3.75 3.53 9.24
N ILE A 223 4.02 4.15 8.08
CA ILE A 223 3.21 5.26 7.54
C ILE A 223 1.85 4.80 7.00
N PHE A 224 1.66 3.48 6.88
CA PHE A 224 0.42 2.83 6.44
C PHE A 224 -0.40 2.25 7.60
N GLY A 225 0.10 2.35 8.84
CA GLY A 225 -0.55 1.78 10.02
C GLY A 225 0.42 0.91 10.82
N ARG A 226 0.51 1.11 12.14
CA ARG A 226 1.43 0.36 12.99
C ARG A 226 1.10 -1.13 13.03
N GLU A 227 -0.18 -1.46 12.89
CA GLU A 227 -0.71 -2.81 12.82
C GLU A 227 -0.27 -3.58 11.57
N LEU A 228 0.13 -2.88 10.50
CA LEU A 228 0.56 -3.51 9.24
C LEU A 228 2.05 -3.82 9.22
N ILE A 229 2.84 -3.24 10.13
CA ILE A 229 4.30 -3.43 10.18
C ILE A 229 4.67 -4.92 10.26
N SER A 230 3.92 -5.69 11.05
CA SER A 230 4.16 -7.13 11.21
C SER A 230 3.95 -7.94 9.92
N ASN A 231 3.13 -7.42 8.99
CA ASN A 231 2.85 -8.07 7.71
C ASN A 231 3.98 -7.87 6.69
N PHE A 232 4.86 -6.89 6.87
CA PHE A 232 5.98 -6.64 5.96
C PHE A 232 7.29 -7.24 6.50
N VAL A 233 7.88 -8.16 5.74
CA VAL A 233 9.21 -8.72 6.01
C VAL A 233 10.17 -8.09 5.01
N LEU A 234 10.87 -7.04 5.46
CA LEU A 234 11.96 -6.44 4.71
C LEU A 234 13.15 -7.43 4.68
N LEU A 235 13.54 -7.85 3.48
CA LEU A 235 14.64 -8.79 3.27
C LEU A 235 15.95 -8.06 2.99
N ASP A 236 17.06 -8.70 3.34
CA ASP A 236 18.38 -8.32 2.83
C ASP A 236 18.51 -8.85 1.39
N SER A 237 18.77 -7.98 0.43
CA SER A 237 18.78 -8.36 -0.99
C SER A 237 19.88 -9.37 -1.36
N ALA A 238 20.91 -9.55 -0.53
CA ALA A 238 21.96 -10.55 -0.75
C ALA A 238 21.58 -11.94 -0.22
N LEU A 239 20.68 -12.00 0.76
CA LEU A 239 20.24 -13.24 1.41
C LEU A 239 18.83 -13.66 0.97
N GLY A 240 17.99 -12.70 0.57
CA GLY A 240 16.57 -12.90 0.30
C GLY A 240 15.89 -13.71 1.40
N ILE A 241 15.04 -14.65 1.00
CA ILE A 241 14.31 -15.49 1.94
C ILE A 241 15.21 -16.49 2.69
N SER A 242 16.48 -16.66 2.30
CA SER A 242 17.40 -17.55 3.01
C SER A 242 17.89 -17.01 4.35
N ASP A 243 17.61 -15.74 4.68
CA ASP A 243 17.87 -15.19 6.02
C ASP A 243 17.02 -15.90 7.08
N GLU A 244 17.68 -16.51 8.07
CA GLU A 244 17.01 -17.27 9.14
C GLU A 244 15.98 -16.42 9.90
N LYS A 245 16.22 -15.11 10.07
CA LYS A 245 15.23 -14.23 10.71
C LYS A 245 13.96 -14.08 9.89
N ALA A 246 14.09 -14.01 8.56
CA ALA A 246 12.95 -13.98 7.66
C ALA A 246 12.20 -15.31 7.68
N LEU A 247 12.93 -16.44 7.68
CA LEU A 247 12.37 -17.78 7.78
C LEU A 247 11.60 -17.99 9.08
N GLU A 248 12.15 -17.59 10.22
CA GLU A 248 11.46 -17.65 11.51
C GLU A 248 10.16 -16.83 11.52
N ARG A 249 10.18 -15.64 10.92
CA ARG A 249 8.97 -14.80 10.80
C ARG A 249 7.91 -15.47 9.94
N LEU A 250 8.30 -16.01 8.79
CA LEU A 250 7.40 -16.73 7.89
C LEU A 250 6.80 -17.96 8.56
N ARG A 251 7.64 -18.81 9.19
CA ARG A 251 7.18 -20.00 9.92
C ARG A 251 6.20 -19.64 11.03
N ARG A 252 6.50 -18.61 11.84
CA ARG A 252 5.61 -18.14 12.91
C ARG A 252 4.26 -17.66 12.37
N TRP A 253 4.26 -16.96 11.25
CA TRP A 253 3.03 -16.50 10.59
C TRP A 253 2.19 -17.68 10.08
N LEU A 254 2.82 -18.66 9.42
CA LEU A 254 2.16 -19.87 8.93
C LEU A 254 1.54 -20.70 10.06
N THR A 255 2.28 -20.94 11.15
CA THR A 255 1.75 -21.63 12.34
C THR A 255 0.55 -20.89 12.92
N GLY A 256 0.67 -19.57 13.12
CA GLY A 256 -0.43 -18.78 13.69
C GLY A 256 -1.68 -18.71 12.81
N ILE A 257 -1.55 -18.92 11.50
CA ILE A 257 -2.69 -19.07 10.58
C ILE A 257 -3.38 -20.43 10.79
N ASP A 258 -2.62 -21.52 10.84
CA ASP A 258 -3.20 -22.86 10.94
C ASP A 258 -3.86 -23.09 12.31
N ASP A 259 -3.29 -22.53 13.38
CA ASP A 259 -3.90 -22.50 14.72
C ASP A 259 -5.27 -21.79 14.71
N ARG A 260 -5.37 -20.65 14.03
CA ARG A 260 -6.65 -19.93 13.90
C ARG A 260 -7.67 -20.71 13.07
N ARG A 261 -7.22 -21.48 12.09
CA ARG A 261 -8.09 -22.30 11.25
C ARG A 261 -8.62 -23.52 12.02
N THR A 262 -7.76 -24.18 12.78
CA THR A 262 -8.14 -25.33 13.63
C THR A 262 -9.05 -24.91 14.79
N GLY A 263 -8.81 -23.72 15.38
CA GLY A 263 -9.65 -23.16 16.45
C GLY A 263 -11.01 -22.63 15.99
N ALA A 264 -11.16 -22.19 14.74
CA ALA A 264 -12.44 -21.73 14.19
C ALA A 264 -13.42 -22.87 13.80
N GLY A 265 -12.99 -24.12 13.92
CA GLY A 265 -13.79 -25.32 13.65
C GLY A 265 -14.32 -26.05 14.90
N GLN A 266 -14.13 -25.48 16.10
CA GLN A 266 -14.73 -25.92 17.37
C GLN A 266 -15.84 -24.95 17.80
#